data_AF-A0A437SW82-F1
#
_entry.id   AF-A0A437SW82-F1
#
_cell.length_a   1.000
_cell.length_b   1.000
_cell.length_c   1.000
_cell.angle_alpha   90.00
_cell.angle_beta   90.00
_cell.angle_gamma   90.00
#
_symmetry.space_group_name_H-M   'P 1'
#
loop_
_entity.id
_entity.type
_entity.pdbx_description
1 polymer ?
#
loop_
_entity_poly.entity_id
_entity_poly.type
_entity_poly.pdbx_seq_one_letter_code
_entity_poly.pdbx_strand_id
1 'polypeptide(L)' 'MNAEKELKEIEEKLSSYLKSDRRNWAQMYLLMKEVRNKELYAHDYASFTQWVNNLADRNHYHQSTLWSRFKAGNVLINL' A
#
# COMPACT_ATOMS: atom_id res chain seq x y z
N MET A 1 -8.52 8.51 15.73
CA MET A 1 -7.42 8.98 14.85
C MET A 1 -8.07 9.49 13.57
N ASN A 2 -7.63 10.61 12.99
CA ASN A 2 -8.19 11.09 11.71
C ASN A 2 -7.72 10.15 10.57
N ALA A 3 -8.61 9.74 9.66
CA ALA A 3 -8.31 8.82 8.56
C ALA A 3 -7.15 9.31 7.69
N GLU A 4 -7.07 10.64 7.51
CA GLU A 4 -6.00 11.33 6.79
C GLU A 4 -4.62 11.15 7.46
N LYS A 5 -4.58 11.25 8.80
CA LYS A 5 -3.36 11.03 9.59
C LYS A 5 -2.94 9.55 9.50
N GLU A 6 -3.90 8.64 9.59
CA GLU A 6 -3.64 7.20 9.48
C GLU A 6 -3.11 6.83 8.09
N LEU A 7 -3.72 7.36 7.02
CA LEU A 7 -3.23 7.17 5.66
C LEU A 7 -1.78 7.65 5.52
N LYS A 8 -1.47 8.86 6.01
CA LYS A 8 -0.12 9.42 5.95
C LYS A 8 0.92 8.55 6.68
N GLU A 9 0.60 8.06 7.87
CA GLU A 9 1.48 7.17 8.62
C GLU A 9 1.73 5.84 7.88
N ILE A 10 0.69 5.30 7.22
CA ILE A 10 0.82 4.11 6.39
C ILE A 10 1.69 4.39 5.16
N GLU A 11 1.49 5.51 4.48
CA GLU A 11 2.28 5.90 3.31
C GLU A 11 3.76 6.10 3.63
N GLU A 12 4.07 6.71 4.77
CA GLU A 12 5.45 6.87 5.26
C GLU A 12 6.12 5.52 5.52
N LYS A 13 5.41 4.60 6.19
CA LYS A 13 5.90 3.22 6.41
C LYS A 13 6.10 2.46 5.10
N LEU A 14 5.12 2.51 4.19
CA LEU A 14 5.22 1.88 2.87
C LEU A 14 6.42 2.43 2.10
N SER A 15 6.63 3.75 2.13
CA SER A 15 7.78 4.39 1.48
C SER A 15 9.11 3.90 2.04
N SER A 16 9.20 3.67 3.37
CA SER A 16 10.40 3.09 3.98
C SER A 16 10.66 1.64 3.54
N TYR A 17 9.61 0.83 3.39
CA TYR A 17 9.71 -0.55 2.93
C TYR A 17 9.99 -0.66 1.44
N LEU A 18 9.56 0.31 0.64
CA LEU A 18 9.85 0.36 -0.79
C LEU A 18 11.32 0.70 -1.07
N LYS A 19 11.95 1.48 -0.18
CA LYS A 19 13.37 1.84 -0.26
C LYS A 19 14.31 0.76 0.28
N SER A 20 13.82 -0.13 1.15
CA SER A 20 14.62 -1.22 1.75
C SER A 20 14.28 -2.57 1.11
N ASP A 21 15.28 -3.25 0.54
CA ASP A 21 15.11 -4.42 -0.34
C ASP A 21 14.23 -5.57 0.25
N ARG A 22 13.60 -6.31 -0.69
CA ARG A 22 12.64 -7.46 -0.71
C ARG A 22 12.07 -8.14 0.56
N ARG A 23 12.59 -7.99 1.77
CA ARG A 23 12.15 -8.77 2.95
C ARG A 23 10.85 -8.30 3.60
N ASN A 24 10.42 -7.06 3.34
CA ASN A 24 9.24 -6.47 3.98
C ASN A 24 7.93 -6.66 3.20
N TRP A 25 7.89 -7.56 2.21
CA TRP A 25 6.74 -7.71 1.32
C TRP A 25 5.43 -8.07 2.04
N ALA A 26 5.49 -8.88 3.10
CA ALA A 26 4.33 -9.24 3.89
C ALA A 26 3.75 -8.04 4.66
N GLN A 27 4.62 -7.19 5.23
CA GLN A 27 4.20 -5.98 5.92
C GLN A 27 3.61 -4.95 4.96
N MET A 28 4.20 -4.82 3.76
CA MET A 28 3.61 -3.99 2.71
C MET A 28 2.21 -4.45 2.31
N TYR A 29 2.00 -5.77 2.18
CA TYR A 29 0.67 -6.31 1.90
C TYR A 29 -0.34 -5.94 3.00
N LEU A 30 0.01 -6.12 4.28
CA LEU A 30 -0.89 -5.80 5.40
C LEU A 30 -1.30 -4.32 5.40
N LEU A 31 -0.32 -3.42 5.21
CA LEU A 31 -0.57 -1.98 5.13
C LEU A 31 -1.45 -1.60 3.93
N MET A 32 -1.18 -2.16 2.75
CA MET A 32 -2.03 -1.94 1.57
C MET A 32 -3.44 -2.50 1.76
N LYS A 33 -3.59 -3.64 2.43
CA LYS A 33 -4.88 -4.26 2.74
C LYS A 33 -5.68 -3.40 3.71
N GLU A 34 -5.04 -2.80 4.69
CA GLU A 34 -5.65 -1.88 5.64
C GLU A 34 -6.21 -0.64 4.93
N VAL A 35 -5.41 0.00 4.07
CA VAL A 35 -5.85 1.14 3.25
C VAL A 35 -7.05 0.76 2.37
N ARG A 36 -7.04 -0.45 1.79
CA ARG A 36 -8.16 -0.95 0.99
C ARG A 36 -9.42 -1.18 1.81
N ASN A 37 -9.31 -1.89 2.93
CA ASN A 37 -10.45 -2.34 3.72
C ASN A 37 -11.15 -1.20 4.46
N LYS A 38 -10.38 -0.19 4.89
CA LYS A 38 -10.89 1.00 5.56
C LYS A 38 -11.19 2.14 4.60
N GLU A 39 -10.95 1.95 3.31
CA GLU A 39 -11.09 2.97 2.26
C GLU A 39 -10.38 4.30 2.61
N LEU A 40 -9.21 4.22 3.25
CA LEU A 40 -8.49 5.41 3.73
C LEU A 40 -8.12 6.38 2.60
N TYR A 41 -8.03 5.87 1.36
CA TYR A 41 -7.75 6.64 0.15
C TYR A 41 -8.93 7.51 -0.32
N ALA A 42 -10.16 7.27 0.15
CA ALA A 42 -11.37 7.81 -0.47
C ALA A 42 -11.53 9.33 -0.35
N HIS A 43 -10.76 9.98 0.52
CA HIS A 43 -10.73 11.43 0.61
C HIS A 43 -10.03 12.08 -0.58
N ASP A 44 -8.86 11.54 -0.97
CA ASP A 44 -7.95 12.15 -1.95
C ASP A 44 -7.99 11.46 -3.32
N TYR A 45 -8.48 10.22 -3.38
CA TYR A 45 -8.42 9.38 -4.57
C TYR A 45 -9.79 8.74 -4.84
N ALA A 46 -10.17 8.69 -6.13
CA ALA A 46 -11.42 8.11 -6.57
C ALA A 46 -11.43 6.57 -6.49
N SER A 47 -10.27 5.92 -6.30
CA SER A 47 -10.18 4.46 -6.16
C SER A 47 -8.88 4.01 -5.50
N PHE A 48 -8.90 2.80 -4.94
CA PHE A 48 -7.69 2.13 -4.45
C PHE A 48 -6.62 2.02 -5.53
N THR A 49 -7.00 1.77 -6.79
CA THR A 49 -6.07 1.72 -7.92
C THR A 49 -5.36 3.05 -8.12
N GLN A 50 -6.09 4.16 -8.08
CA GLN A 50 -5.50 5.49 -8.23
C GLN A 50 -4.50 5.78 -7.10
N TRP A 51 -4.83 5.40 -5.87
CA TRP A 51 -3.92 5.50 -4.74
C TRP A 51 -2.65 4.65 -4.92
N VAL A 52 -2.78 3.37 -5.34
CA VAL A 52 -1.62 2.50 -5.61
C VAL A 52 -0.72 3.10 -6.71
N ASN A 53 -1.31 3.70 -7.75
CA ASN A 53 -0.55 4.35 -8.82
C ASN A 53 0.24 5.56 -8.30
N ASN A 54 -0.40 6.41 -7.50
CA ASN A 54 0.25 7.57 -6.90
C ASN A 54 1.39 7.15 -5.94
N LEU A 55 1.16 6.13 -5.10
CA LEU A 55 2.15 5.58 -4.19
C LEU A 55 3.39 5.05 -4.95
N ALA A 56 3.16 4.35 -6.05
CA ALA A 56 4.22 3.83 -6.91
C ALA A 56 5.06 4.97 -7.51
N ASP A 57 4.39 5.98 -8.08
CA ASP A 57 5.03 7.13 -8.72
C ASP A 57 5.90 7.92 -7.73
N ARG A 58 5.33 8.29 -6.57
CA ARG A 58 6.04 9.02 -5.50
C ARG A 58 7.27 8.31 -4.94
N ASN A 59 7.31 6.98 -5.05
CA ASN A 59 8.41 6.16 -4.55
C ASN A 59 9.35 5.66 -5.66
N HIS A 60 9.17 6.12 -6.91
CA HIS A 60 9.90 5.63 -8.08
C HIS A 60 9.90 4.10 -8.17
N TYR A 61 8.75 3.50 -7.88
CA TYR A 61 8.57 2.05 -7.79
C TYR A 61 7.65 1.54 -8.89
N HIS A 62 7.87 0.31 -9.34
CA HIS A 62 6.98 -0.29 -10.33
C HIS A 62 5.64 -0.67 -9.70
N GLN A 63 4.55 -0.05 -10.19
CA GLN A 63 3.18 -0.35 -9.79
C GLN A 63 2.85 -1.85 -9.93
N SER A 64 3.34 -2.51 -10.97
CA SER A 64 3.16 -3.96 -11.19
C SER A 64 3.73 -4.80 -10.05
N THR A 65 4.83 -4.37 -9.44
CA THR A 65 5.44 -5.05 -8.28
C THR A 65 4.58 -4.89 -7.02
N LEU A 66 4.01 -3.70 -6.77
CA LEU A 66 3.05 -3.49 -5.68
C LEU A 66 1.83 -4.41 -5.84
N TRP A 67 1.26 -4.47 -7.05
CA TRP A 67 0.13 -5.35 -7.35
C TRP A 67 0.47 -6.82 -7.19
N SER A 68 1.64 -7.26 -7.67
CA SER A 68 2.08 -8.65 -7.53
C SER A 68 2.18 -9.05 -6.06
N ARG A 69 2.74 -8.18 -5.21
CA ARG A 69 2.84 -8.42 -3.76
C ARG A 69 1.47 -8.43 -3.09
N PHE A 70 0.60 -7.51 -3.46
CA PHE A 70 -0.75 -7.44 -2.91
C PHE A 70 -1.59 -8.68 -3.28
N LYS A 71 -1.50 -9.14 -4.53
CA LYS A 71 -2.14 -10.39 -4.98
C LYS A 71 -1.58 -11.61 -4.25
N ALA A 72 -0.24 -11.70 -4.13
CA ALA A 72 0.40 -12.80 -3.41
C ALA A 72 -0.04 -12.87 -1.94
N GLY A 73 -0.09 -11.73 -1.24
CA GLY A 73 -0.58 -11.69 0.13
C GLY A 73 -2.04 -12.09 0.28
N ASN A 74 -2.91 -11.71 -0.67
CA ASN A 74 -4.31 -12.15 -0.65
C ASN A 74 -4.48 -13.66 -0.82
N VAL A 75 -3.53 -14.33 -1.47
CA VAL A 75 -3.54 -15.80 -1.66
C VAL A 75 -2.83 -16.52 -0.52
N LEU A 76 -1.69 -16.03 -0.05
CA LEU A 76 -0.81 -16.75 0.87
C LEU A 76 -1.11 -16.52 2.35
N ILE A 77 -1.63 -15.33 2.69
CA ILE A 77 -1.81 -14.90 4.10
C ILE A 77 -3.28 -14.94 4.51
N ASN A 78 -4.22 -15.01 3.55
CA ASN A 78 -5.65 -15.21 3.83
C ASN A 78 -6.09 -16.69 3.67
N LEU A 79 -5.14 -17.63 3.67
CA LEU A 79 -5.40 -19.08 3.81
C LEU A 79 -5.35 -19.48 5.28
#